data_AF-A0A3M1HFZ3-F1
#
_entry.id   AF-A0A3M1HFZ3-F1
#
_cell.length_a   1.000
_cell.length_b   1.000
_cell.length_c   1.000
_cell.angle_alpha   90.00
_cell.angle_beta   90.00
_cell.angle_gamma   90.00
#
_symmetry.space_group_name_H-M   'P 1'
#
loop_
_entity.id
_entity.type
_entity.pdbx_description
1 polymer ?
#
loop_
_entity_poly.entity_id
_entity_poly.type
_entity_poly.pdbx_seq_one_letter_code
_entity_poly.pdbx_strand_id
1 'polypeptide(L)'
;MVGGGWIGGVDVSYFAAFVVIFVELAAGVVFMDAWGASRVLSIFEQMNPTTRRRVMILSGALLVLMACVEAGLAVLREYVVAADLQAQAALLGDEGAASQMKDMFHGLPVVVQAAMGFVLPLILALAAMPLGTLFHTGRIVAERVAAGALLVIAQLVAAAAAIVRHLFGIASSFYDLVIFAWLAIERVVRAAAQLAARRMRPRAAEERA
;
A
#
# COMPACT_ATOMS: atom_id res chain seq x y z
N MET A 1 -11.38 36.29 -14.78
CA MET A 1 -11.38 34.91 -14.25
C MET A 1 -12.61 34.73 -13.37
N VAL A 2 -13.63 33.99 -13.80
CA VAL A 2 -14.72 33.52 -12.94
C VAL A 2 -14.63 32.00 -12.94
N GLY A 3 -14.27 31.41 -11.79
CA GLY A 3 -14.28 29.95 -11.60
C GLY A 3 -13.02 29.30 -10.99
N GLY A 4 -11.95 30.05 -10.70
CA GLY A 4 -10.77 29.52 -10.01
C GLY A 4 -10.96 29.51 -8.50
N GLY A 5 -11.83 28.63 -7.99
CA GLY A 5 -11.94 28.39 -6.56
C GLY A 5 -10.68 27.68 -6.07
N TRP A 6 -9.96 28.28 -5.12
CA TRP A 6 -8.87 27.63 -4.42
C TRP A 6 -9.44 26.95 -3.19
N ILE A 7 -9.26 25.63 -3.07
CA ILE A 7 -9.68 24.87 -1.88
C ILE A 7 -8.42 24.27 -1.27
N GLY A 8 -8.06 24.72 -0.06
CA GLY A 8 -6.90 24.19 0.66
C GLY A 8 -5.55 24.38 -0.07
N GLY A 9 -5.44 25.39 -0.93
CA GLY A 9 -4.22 25.68 -1.70
C GLY A 9 -4.09 24.93 -3.04
N VAL A 10 -5.13 24.19 -3.46
CA VAL A 10 -5.16 23.48 -4.76
C VAL A 10 -6.27 24.05 -5.65
N ASP A 11 -6.01 24.19 -6.94
CA ASP A 11 -7.03 24.57 -7.91
C ASP A 11 -8.08 23.47 -8.08
N VAL A 12 -9.36 23.87 -8.03
CA VAL A 12 -10.51 22.97 -8.25
C VAL A 12 -10.43 22.23 -9.59
N SER A 13 -9.78 22.81 -10.60
CA SER A 13 -9.58 22.17 -11.92
C SER A 13 -8.77 20.88 -11.85
N TYR A 14 -7.76 20.79 -10.97
CA TYR A 14 -6.99 19.55 -10.81
C TYR A 14 -7.84 18.44 -10.18
N PHE A 15 -8.67 18.79 -9.20
CA PHE A 15 -9.58 17.84 -8.58
C PHE A 15 -10.62 17.31 -9.59
N ALA A 16 -11.21 18.22 -10.37
CA ALA A 16 -12.15 17.84 -11.42
C ALA A 16 -11.50 16.90 -12.46
N ALA A 17 -10.28 17.21 -12.93
CA ALA A 17 -9.56 16.36 -13.86
C ALA A 17 -9.28 14.96 -13.27
N PHE A 18 -8.87 14.88 -11.99
CA PHE A 18 -8.65 13.61 -11.31
C PHE A 18 -9.93 12.77 -11.23
N VAL A 19 -11.07 13.40 -10.92
CA VAL A 19 -12.36 12.71 -10.84
C VAL A 19 -12.76 12.13 -12.20
N VAL A 20 -12.60 12.89 -13.28
CA VAL A 20 -12.89 12.40 -14.64
C VAL A 20 -12.00 11.21 -14.98
N ILE A 21 -10.68 11.34 -14.81
CA ILE A 21 -9.72 10.25 -15.04
C ILE A 21 -10.07 9.01 -14.21
N PHE A 22 -10.45 9.19 -12.94
CA PHE A 22 -10.80 8.08 -12.06
C PHE A 22 -12.07 7.36 -12.49
N VAL A 23 -13.11 8.12 -12.88
CA VAL A 23 -14.37 7.56 -13.41
C VAL A 23 -14.14 6.85 -14.73
N GLU A 24 -13.34 7.43 -15.63
CA GLU A 24 -12.93 6.85 -16.91
C GLU A 24 -12.19 5.54 -16.72
N LEU A 25 -11.20 5.53 -15.83
CA LEU A 25 -10.41 4.34 -15.50
C LEU A 25 -11.30 3.25 -14.91
N ALA A 26 -12.21 3.60 -14.00
CA ALA A 26 -13.15 2.65 -13.42
C ALA A 26 -14.09 2.05 -14.47
N ALA A 27 -14.64 2.88 -15.37
CA ALA A 27 -15.46 2.42 -16.50
C ALA A 27 -14.65 1.53 -17.46
N GLY A 28 -13.40 1.89 -17.71
CA GLY A 28 -12.42 1.15 -18.49
C GLY A 28 -12.13 -0.24 -17.92
N VAL A 29 -11.90 -0.32 -16.61
CA VAL A 29 -11.72 -1.60 -15.90
C VAL A 29 -12.96 -2.47 -16.05
N VAL A 30 -14.16 -1.93 -15.85
CA VAL A 30 -15.41 -2.70 -16.01
C VAL A 30 -15.58 -3.20 -17.45
N PHE A 31 -15.29 -2.36 -18.44
CA PHE A 31 -15.36 -2.74 -19.85
C PHE A 31 -14.38 -3.86 -20.18
N MET A 32 -13.11 -3.74 -19.77
CA MET A 32 -12.06 -4.72 -20.06
C MET A 32 -12.27 -6.05 -19.34
N ASP A 33 -12.83 -6.03 -18.11
CA ASP A 33 -13.19 -7.24 -17.36
C ASP A 33 -14.42 -7.92 -17.97
N ALA A 34 -15.43 -7.16 -18.41
CA ALA A 34 -16.59 -7.71 -19.11
C ALA A 34 -16.26 -8.26 -20.51
N TRP A 35 -15.28 -7.66 -21.21
CA TRP A 35 -14.73 -8.16 -22.48
C TRP A 35 -13.93 -9.46 -22.28
N GLY A 36 -13.37 -9.67 -21.08
CA GLY A 36 -12.51 -10.82 -20.76
C GLY A 36 -11.03 -10.62 -21.10
N ALA A 37 -10.61 -9.38 -21.36
CA ALA A 37 -9.21 -9.04 -21.62
C ALA A 37 -8.40 -8.88 -20.31
N SER A 38 -9.04 -8.38 -19.26
CA SER A 38 -8.45 -8.24 -17.92
C SER A 38 -9.25 -8.99 -16.86
N ARG A 39 -8.62 -9.29 -15.72
CA ARG A 39 -9.25 -9.95 -14.55
C ARG A 39 -9.04 -9.14 -13.28
N VAL A 40 -9.28 -7.83 -13.34
CA VAL A 40 -9.06 -6.92 -12.20
C VAL A 40 -10.12 -7.17 -11.13
N LEU A 41 -11.38 -7.33 -11.55
CA LEU A 41 -12.51 -7.51 -10.64
C LEU A 41 -12.93 -8.99 -10.56
N SER A 42 -12.76 -9.78 -11.63
CA SER A 42 -13.06 -11.22 -11.72
C SER A 42 -14.54 -11.60 -11.42
N ILE A 43 -15.37 -10.64 -11.01
CA ILE A 43 -16.81 -10.80 -10.75
C ILE A 43 -17.56 -11.15 -12.05
N PHE A 44 -17.14 -10.61 -13.19
CA PHE A 44 -17.85 -10.77 -14.47
C PHE A 44 -17.66 -12.15 -15.11
N GLU A 45 -16.72 -12.98 -14.63
CA GLU A 45 -16.52 -14.35 -15.13
C GLU A 45 -17.64 -15.31 -14.70
N GLN A 46 -18.20 -15.07 -13.51
CA GLN A 46 -19.24 -15.92 -12.91
C GLN A 46 -20.65 -15.53 -13.40
N MET A 47 -20.77 -14.46 -14.18
CA MET A 47 -22.04 -13.97 -14.70
C MET A 47 -22.52 -14.75 -15.93
N ASN A 48 -23.84 -14.84 -16.09
CA ASN A 48 -24.46 -15.36 -17.29
C ASN A 48 -23.95 -14.58 -18.53
N PRO A 49 -23.58 -15.24 -19.64
CA PRO A 49 -23.02 -14.60 -20.83
C PRO A 49 -23.88 -13.45 -21.38
N THR A 50 -25.21 -13.54 -21.24
CA THR A 50 -26.13 -12.48 -21.66
C THR A 50 -25.95 -11.20 -20.85
N THR A 51 -25.73 -11.32 -19.54
CA THR A 51 -25.54 -10.18 -18.63
C THR A 51 -24.15 -9.59 -18.82
N ARG A 52 -23.12 -10.44 -18.97
CA ARG A 52 -21.76 -9.98 -19.26
C ARG A 52 -21.70 -9.13 -20.53
N ARG A 53 -22.39 -9.57 -21.60
CA ARG A 53 -22.48 -8.79 -22.85
C ARG A 53 -23.21 -7.46 -22.67
N ARG A 54 -24.28 -7.41 -21.85
CA ARG A 54 -24.97 -6.15 -21.56
C ARG A 54 -24.07 -5.18 -20.81
N VAL A 55 -23.35 -5.64 -19.79
CA VAL A 55 -22.39 -4.82 -19.05
C VAL A 55 -21.27 -4.31 -19.96
N MET A 56 -20.73 -5.16 -20.84
CA MET A 56 -19.74 -4.76 -21.84
C MET A 56 -20.25 -3.65 -22.77
N ILE A 57 -21.49 -3.78 -23.26
CA ILE A 57 -22.09 -2.76 -24.14
C ILE A 57 -22.37 -1.47 -23.37
N LEU A 58 -22.90 -1.56 -22.14
CA LEU A 58 -23.21 -0.39 -21.31
C LEU A 58 -21.96 0.39 -20.90
N SER A 59 -20.92 -0.31 -20.45
CA SER A 59 -19.63 0.31 -20.09
C SER A 59 -18.91 0.87 -21.32
N GLY A 60 -18.96 0.17 -22.46
CA GLY A 60 -18.42 0.69 -23.72
C GLY A 60 -19.16 1.94 -24.20
N ALA A 61 -20.49 1.96 -24.10
CA ALA A 61 -21.29 3.15 -24.42
C ALA A 61 -20.99 4.33 -23.47
N LEU A 62 -20.78 4.05 -22.18
CA LEU A 62 -20.37 5.06 -21.20
C LEU A 62 -19.01 5.66 -21.53
N LEU A 63 -18.01 4.85 -21.89
CA LEU A 63 -16.69 5.32 -22.33
C LEU A 63 -16.76 6.19 -23.58
N VAL A 64 -17.56 5.79 -24.58
CA VAL A 64 -17.76 6.61 -25.79
C VAL A 64 -18.45 7.93 -25.45
N LEU A 65 -19.42 7.92 -24.53
CA LEU A 65 -20.08 9.15 -24.07
C LEU A 65 -19.09 10.08 -23.36
N MET A 66 -18.26 9.53 -22.45
CA MET A 66 -17.19 10.30 -21.79
C MET A 66 -16.17 10.82 -22.80
N ALA A 67 -15.77 10.04 -23.80
CA ALA A 67 -14.92 10.47 -24.89
C ALA A 67 -15.48 11.66 -25.68
N CYS A 68 -16.79 11.66 -25.97
CA CYS A 68 -17.45 12.81 -26.58
C CYS A 68 -17.43 14.05 -25.67
N VAL A 69 -17.62 13.86 -24.35
CA VAL A 69 -17.57 14.94 -23.36
C VAL A 69 -16.15 15.51 -23.25
N GLU A 70 -15.11 14.67 -23.16
CA GLU A 70 -13.72 15.11 -23.10
C GLU A 70 -13.29 15.81 -24.40
N ALA A 71 -13.71 15.32 -25.57
CA ALA A 71 -13.49 16.01 -26.83
C ALA A 71 -14.13 17.41 -26.84
N GLY A 72 -15.37 17.53 -26.35
CA GLY A 72 -16.06 18.82 -26.20
C GLY A 72 -15.35 19.75 -25.22
N LEU A 73 -14.91 19.23 -24.07
CA LEU A 73 -14.15 20.00 -23.07
C LEU A 73 -12.79 20.44 -23.60
N ALA A 74 -12.11 19.60 -24.38
CA ALA A 74 -10.84 19.92 -25.01
C ALA A 74 -10.98 21.06 -26.03
N VAL A 75 -12.06 21.04 -26.82
CA VAL A 75 -12.44 22.14 -27.72
C VAL A 75 -12.73 23.42 -26.95
N LEU A 76 -13.51 23.35 -25.87
CA LEU A 76 -13.80 24.52 -25.03
C LEU A 76 -12.54 25.12 -24.42
N ARG A 77 -11.60 24.27 -23.97
CA ARG A 77 -10.31 24.71 -23.45
C ARG A 77 -9.54 25.51 -24.48
N GLU A 78 -9.51 25.05 -25.74
CA GLU A 78 -8.82 25.74 -26.82
C GLU A 78 -9.44 27.12 -27.09
N TYR A 79 -10.78 27.22 -27.12
CA TYR A 79 -11.47 28.50 -27.30
C TYR A 79 -11.24 29.47 -26.13
N VAL A 80 -11.19 28.98 -24.90
CA VAL A 80 -10.91 29.83 -23.72
C VAL A 80 -9.50 30.41 -23.81
N VAL A 81 -8.50 29.62 -24.22
CA VAL A 81 -7.12 30.08 -24.40
C VAL A 81 -7.04 31.10 -25.54
N ALA A 82 -7.70 30.84 -26.67
CA ALA A 82 -7.74 31.77 -27.79
C ALA A 82 -8.37 33.12 -27.39
N ALA A 83 -9.46 33.10 -26.61
CA ALA A 83 -10.12 34.31 -26.12
C ALA A 83 -9.24 35.10 -25.14
N ASP A 84 -8.50 34.43 -24.26
CA ASP A 84 -7.60 35.08 -23.32
C ASP A 84 -6.43 35.77 -24.04
N LEU A 85 -5.84 35.11 -25.04
CA LEU A 85 -4.77 35.69 -25.86
C LEU A 85 -5.25 36.91 -26.66
N GLN A 86 -6.46 36.86 -27.24
CA GLN A 86 -7.05 38.01 -27.93
C GLN A 86 -7.29 39.18 -26.98
N ALA A 87 -7.78 38.91 -25.77
CA ALA A 87 -7.98 39.94 -24.76
C ALA A 87 -6.65 40.60 -24.36
N GLN A 88 -5.58 39.81 -24.20
CA GLN A 88 -4.23 40.34 -23.92
C GLN A 88 -3.68 41.19 -25.07
N ALA A 89 -3.82 40.73 -26.32
CA ALA A 89 -3.39 41.50 -27.49
C ALA A 89 -4.14 42.85 -27.63
N ALA A 90 -5.45 42.84 -27.37
CA ALA A 90 -6.27 44.05 -27.37
C ALA A 90 -5.82 45.04 -26.28
N LEU A 91 -5.45 44.57 -25.08
CA LEU A 91 -4.92 45.43 -24.01
C LEU A 91 -3.56 46.05 -24.34
N LEU A 92 -2.75 45.39 -25.17
CA LEU A 92 -1.45 45.89 -25.62
C LEU A 92 -1.53 46.84 -26.83
N GLY A 93 -2.74 47.04 -27.40
CA GLY A 93 -2.95 47.90 -28.56
C GLY A 93 -2.47 47.30 -29.88
N ASP A 94 -2.23 45.99 -29.93
CA ASP A 94 -1.76 45.29 -31.14
C ASP A 94 -2.96 44.67 -31.89
N GLU A 95 -3.68 45.52 -32.64
CA GLU A 95 -4.86 45.12 -33.42
C GLU A 95 -4.51 44.13 -34.55
N GLY A 96 -3.26 44.16 -35.03
CA GLY A 96 -2.75 43.24 -36.06
C GLY A 96 -2.62 41.81 -35.53
N ALA A 97 -2.02 41.65 -34.34
CA ALA A 97 -1.84 40.34 -33.70
C ALA A 97 -3.15 39.69 -33.29
N ALA A 98 -4.15 40.47 -32.86
CA ALA A 98 -5.46 39.94 -32.47
C ALA A 98 -6.19 39.24 -33.64
N SER A 99 -6.04 39.78 -34.86
CA SER A 99 -6.68 39.21 -36.06
C SER A 99 -6.01 37.91 -36.52
N GLN A 100 -4.68 37.84 -36.44
CA GLN A 100 -3.89 36.67 -36.82
C GLN A 100 -4.09 35.49 -35.85
N MET A 101 -4.26 35.76 -34.55
CA MET A 101 -4.56 34.73 -33.55
C MET A 101 -5.91 34.07 -33.79
N LYS A 102 -6.92 34.82 -34.25
CA LYS A 102 -8.24 34.25 -34.56
C LYS A 102 -8.12 33.15 -35.61
N ASP A 103 -7.44 33.40 -36.73
CA ASP A 103 -7.33 32.40 -37.79
C ASP A 103 -6.52 31.15 -37.38
N MET A 104 -5.55 31.31 -36.48
CA MET A 104 -4.74 30.19 -35.97
C MET A 104 -5.55 29.17 -35.15
N PHE A 105 -6.58 29.62 -34.42
CA PHE A 105 -7.37 28.75 -33.53
C PHE A 105 -8.67 28.22 -34.17
N HIS A 106 -8.97 28.50 -35.44
CA HIS A 106 -10.26 28.15 -36.07
C HIS A 106 -10.25 26.91 -36.99
N GLY A 107 -9.15 26.17 -37.08
CA GLY A 107 -9.02 25.07 -38.05
C GLY A 107 -8.45 23.78 -37.48
N LEU A 108 -7.20 23.50 -37.82
CA LEU A 108 -6.54 22.21 -37.52
C LEU A 108 -6.29 21.97 -36.02
N PRO A 109 -5.82 22.94 -35.22
CA PRO A 109 -5.50 22.69 -33.81
C PRO A 109 -6.71 22.23 -32.99
N VAL A 110 -7.88 22.84 -33.18
CA VAL A 110 -9.11 22.47 -32.48
C VAL A 110 -9.54 21.05 -32.82
N VAL A 111 -9.48 20.66 -34.09
CA VAL A 111 -9.83 19.30 -34.52
C VAL A 111 -8.87 18.27 -33.95
N VAL A 112 -7.57 18.55 -34.00
CA VAL A 112 -6.55 17.66 -33.41
C VAL A 112 -6.74 17.55 -31.91
N GLN A 113 -7.02 18.65 -31.23
CA GLN A 113 -7.25 18.68 -29.79
C GLN A 113 -8.52 17.92 -29.39
N ALA A 114 -9.60 18.07 -30.17
CA ALA A 114 -10.83 17.29 -29.99
C ALA A 114 -10.58 15.80 -30.19
N ALA A 115 -9.83 15.42 -31.23
CA ALA A 115 -9.48 14.04 -31.51
C ALA A 115 -8.61 13.44 -30.39
N MET A 116 -7.64 14.18 -29.88
CA MET A 116 -6.82 13.75 -28.74
C MET A 116 -7.67 13.58 -27.47
N GLY A 117 -8.57 14.53 -27.19
CA GLY A 117 -9.53 14.42 -26.07
C GLY A 117 -10.49 13.25 -26.22
N PHE A 118 -10.88 12.88 -27.43
CA PHE A 118 -11.70 11.69 -27.69
C PHE A 118 -10.92 10.38 -27.48
N VAL A 119 -9.66 10.35 -27.91
CA VAL A 119 -8.83 9.13 -27.87
C VAL A 119 -8.31 8.85 -26.47
N LEU A 120 -8.06 9.87 -25.65
CA LEU A 120 -7.50 9.73 -24.31
C LEU A 120 -8.31 8.77 -23.40
N PRO A 121 -9.65 8.88 -23.31
CA PRO A 121 -10.53 7.92 -22.64
C PRO A 121 -10.34 6.47 -23.05
N LEU A 122 -10.21 6.22 -24.35
CA LEU A 122 -10.03 4.87 -24.89
C LEU A 122 -8.66 4.30 -24.51
N ILE A 123 -7.62 5.14 -24.48
CA ILE A 123 -6.30 4.76 -24.01
C ILE A 123 -6.32 4.46 -22.50
N LEU A 124 -7.02 5.27 -21.70
CA LEU A 124 -7.19 5.04 -20.27
C LEU A 124 -7.92 3.71 -20.00
N ALA A 125 -8.91 3.35 -20.82
CA ALA A 125 -9.54 2.05 -20.72
C ALA A 125 -8.56 0.89 -20.98
N LEU A 126 -7.64 1.03 -21.94
CA LEU A 126 -6.59 0.05 -22.18
C LEU A 126 -5.58 -0.06 -21.02
N ALA A 127 -5.37 1.03 -20.27
CA ALA A 127 -4.51 1.02 -19.08
C ALA A 127 -5.02 0.06 -17.99
N ALA A 128 -6.30 -0.31 -18.01
CA ALA A 128 -6.85 -1.34 -17.12
C ALA A 128 -6.13 -2.70 -17.25
N MET A 129 -5.64 -3.05 -18.45
CA MET A 129 -4.98 -4.33 -18.71
C MET A 129 -3.69 -4.51 -17.89
N PRO A 130 -2.67 -3.63 -17.96
CA PRO A 130 -1.50 -3.71 -17.09
C PRO A 130 -1.83 -3.40 -15.61
N LEU A 131 -2.84 -2.59 -15.31
CA LEU A 131 -3.24 -2.37 -13.92
C LEU A 131 -3.69 -3.67 -13.24
N GLY A 132 -4.34 -4.59 -13.97
CA GLY A 132 -4.68 -5.91 -13.44
C GLY A 132 -3.46 -6.72 -12.99
N THR A 133 -2.38 -6.71 -13.77
CA THR A 133 -1.15 -7.41 -13.39
C THR A 133 -0.42 -6.71 -12.26
N LEU A 134 -0.47 -5.37 -12.21
CA LEU A 134 0.07 -4.58 -11.10
C LEU A 134 -0.66 -4.87 -9.78
N PHE A 135 -1.99 -4.89 -9.76
CA PHE A 135 -2.74 -5.21 -8.56
C PHE A 135 -2.52 -6.66 -8.12
N HIS A 136 -2.51 -7.60 -9.06
CA HIS A 136 -2.27 -9.01 -8.75
C HIS A 136 -0.87 -9.23 -8.13
N THR A 137 0.16 -8.73 -8.80
CA THR A 137 1.55 -8.87 -8.33
C THR A 137 1.78 -8.05 -7.06
N GLY A 138 1.21 -6.84 -6.99
CA GLY A 138 1.26 -5.99 -5.80
C GLY A 138 0.65 -6.67 -4.58
N ARG A 139 -0.49 -7.38 -4.75
CA ARG A 139 -1.10 -8.17 -3.67
C ARG A 139 -0.17 -9.28 -3.19
N ILE A 140 0.42 -10.05 -4.11
CA ILE A 140 1.36 -11.13 -3.76
C ILE A 140 2.58 -10.58 -3.01
N VAL A 141 3.12 -9.45 -3.46
CA VAL A 141 4.26 -8.79 -2.80
C VAL A 141 3.86 -8.31 -1.41
N ALA A 142 2.70 -7.64 -1.27
CA ALA A 142 2.18 -7.19 0.02
C ALA A 142 1.96 -8.36 0.99
N GLU A 143 1.38 -9.47 0.52
CA GLU A 143 1.20 -10.70 1.30
C GLU A 143 2.55 -11.28 1.76
N ARG A 144 3.55 -11.33 0.88
CA ARG A 144 4.91 -11.80 1.23
C ARG A 144 5.61 -10.89 2.22
N VAL A 145 5.49 -9.58 2.06
CA VAL A 145 6.06 -8.59 3.01
C VAL A 145 5.38 -8.72 4.37
N ALA A 146 4.05 -8.83 4.41
CA ALA A 146 3.31 -9.01 5.66
C ALA A 146 3.68 -10.34 6.36
N ALA A 147 3.76 -11.44 5.62
CA ALA A 147 4.20 -12.72 6.16
C ALA A 147 5.65 -12.68 6.68
N GLY A 148 6.55 -12.05 5.93
CA GLY A 148 7.93 -11.82 6.35
C GLY A 148 8.02 -11.01 7.64
N ALA A 149 7.23 -9.92 7.75
CA ALA A 149 7.15 -9.11 8.96
C ALA A 149 6.66 -9.93 10.17
N LEU A 150 5.63 -10.76 10.00
CA LEU A 150 5.15 -11.66 11.04
C LEU A 150 6.22 -12.66 11.48
N LEU A 151 6.98 -13.24 10.55
CA LEU A 151 8.06 -14.17 10.86
C LEU A 151 9.19 -13.51 11.64
N VAL A 152 9.57 -12.28 11.28
CA VAL A 152 10.56 -11.49 12.04
C VAL A 152 10.06 -11.27 13.46
N ILE A 153 8.80 -10.88 13.64
CA ILE A 153 8.20 -10.71 14.97
C ILE A 153 8.23 -12.02 15.75
N ALA A 154 7.86 -13.15 15.13
CA ALA A 154 7.89 -14.45 15.77
C ALA A 154 9.31 -14.85 16.21
N GLN A 155 10.32 -14.56 15.39
CA GLN A 155 11.72 -14.80 15.74
C GLN A 155 12.19 -13.95 16.91
N LEU A 156 11.79 -12.67 16.97
CA LEU A 156 12.10 -11.78 18.10
C LEU A 156 11.49 -12.30 19.41
N VAL A 157 10.22 -12.72 19.36
CA VAL A 157 9.55 -13.32 20.53
C VAL A 157 10.24 -14.61 20.96
N ALA A 158 10.59 -15.49 20.01
CA ALA A 158 11.30 -16.73 20.31
C ALA A 158 12.69 -16.48 20.92
N ALA A 159 13.43 -15.49 20.41
CA ALA A 159 14.72 -15.07 20.94
C ALA A 159 14.59 -14.52 22.37
N ALA A 160 13.62 -13.65 22.62
CA ALA A 160 13.33 -13.14 23.96
C ALA A 160 12.99 -14.29 24.94
N ALA A 161 12.16 -15.23 24.52
CA ALA A 161 11.83 -16.40 25.31
C ALA A 161 13.05 -17.28 25.62
N ALA A 162 13.98 -17.43 24.66
CA ALA A 162 15.24 -18.16 24.87
C ALA A 162 16.14 -17.47 25.90
N ILE A 163 16.27 -16.14 25.83
CA ILE A 163 17.01 -15.34 26.79
C ILE A 163 16.46 -15.55 28.20
N VAL A 164 15.14 -15.41 28.38
CA VAL A 164 14.50 -15.62 29.70
C VAL A 164 14.78 -17.02 30.24
N ARG A 165 14.67 -18.06 29.40
CA ARG A 165 14.98 -19.44 29.83
C ARG A 165 16.43 -19.61 30.28
N HIS A 166 17.39 -18.98 29.59
CA HIS A 166 18.80 -19.03 30.00
C HIS A 166 19.08 -18.27 31.29
N LEU A 167 18.48 -17.08 31.48
CA LEU A 167 18.59 -16.35 32.75
C LEU A 167 18.04 -17.18 33.92
N PHE A 168 16.89 -17.82 33.74
CA PHE A 168 16.31 -18.70 34.77
C PHE A 168 17.22 -19.88 35.09
N GLY A 169 17.84 -20.51 34.09
CA GLY A 169 18.81 -21.59 34.31
C GLY A 169 20.00 -21.15 35.16
N ILE A 170 20.59 -19.99 34.83
CA ILE A 170 21.71 -19.41 35.59
C ILE A 170 21.27 -19.09 37.03
N ALA A 171 20.11 -18.45 37.20
CA ALA A 171 19.58 -18.12 38.53
C ALA A 171 19.36 -19.36 39.39
N SER A 172 18.81 -20.43 38.83
CA SER A 172 18.65 -21.71 39.52
C SER A 172 20.00 -22.33 39.91
N SER A 173 21.00 -22.33 39.04
CA SER A 173 22.34 -22.82 39.38
C SER A 173 23.01 -22.01 40.50
N PHE A 174 22.83 -20.69 40.50
CA PHE A 174 23.29 -19.84 41.61
C PHE A 174 22.58 -20.17 42.92
N TYR A 175 21.25 -20.35 42.88
CA TYR A 175 20.46 -20.74 44.04
C TYR A 175 20.90 -22.08 44.62
N ASP A 176 21.10 -23.10 43.76
CA ASP A 176 21.61 -24.41 44.17
C ASP A 176 23.00 -24.31 44.80
N LEU A 177 23.90 -23.50 44.23
CA LEU A 177 25.24 -23.28 44.78
C LEU A 177 25.19 -22.71 46.21
N VAL A 178 24.32 -21.73 46.46
CA VAL A 178 24.15 -21.12 47.79
C VAL A 178 23.63 -22.16 48.79
N ILE A 179 22.62 -22.95 48.43
CA ILE A 179 22.11 -24.03 49.29
C ILE A 179 23.20 -25.06 49.58
N PHE A 180 23.94 -25.49 48.55
CA PHE A 180 24.96 -26.51 48.69
C PHE A 180 26.13 -26.04 49.56
N ALA A 181 26.53 -24.77 49.42
CA ALA A 181 27.57 -24.16 50.25
C ALA A 181 27.17 -24.19 51.73
N TRP A 182 25.91 -23.84 52.04
CA TRP A 182 25.42 -23.88 53.40
C TRP A 182 25.36 -25.30 53.97
N LEU A 183 24.85 -26.25 53.18
CA LEU A 183 24.76 -27.66 53.57
C LEU A 183 26.15 -28.29 53.77
N ALA A 184 27.16 -27.88 52.99
CA ALA A 184 28.54 -28.34 53.14
C ALA A 184 29.13 -27.89 54.49
N ILE A 185 28.90 -26.64 54.88
CA ILE A 185 29.31 -26.12 56.20
C ILE A 185 28.64 -26.95 57.31
N GLU A 186 27.33 -27.19 57.19
CA GLU A 186 26.59 -27.98 58.17
C GLU A 186 27.15 -29.41 58.31
N ARG A 187 27.46 -30.07 57.19
CA ARG A 187 28.07 -31.42 57.20
C ARG A 187 29.44 -31.43 57.87
N VAL A 188 30.28 -30.43 57.60
CA VAL A 188 31.61 -30.30 58.22
C VAL A 188 31.49 -30.10 59.73
N VAL A 189 30.59 -29.21 60.17
CA VAL A 189 30.34 -28.95 61.60
C VAL A 189 29.81 -30.20 62.30
N ARG A 190 28.84 -30.91 61.72
CA ARG A 190 28.32 -32.16 62.28
C ARG A 190 29.37 -33.27 62.32
N ALA A 191 30.21 -33.39 61.29
CA ALA A 191 31.29 -34.37 61.25
C ALA A 191 32.35 -34.08 62.32
N ALA A 192 32.74 -32.81 62.52
CA ALA A 192 33.66 -32.40 63.58
C ALA A 192 33.09 -32.69 64.98
N ALA A 193 31.79 -32.40 65.19
CA ALA A 193 31.11 -32.71 66.45
C ALA A 193 31.04 -34.23 66.73
N GLN A 194 30.77 -35.06 65.71
CA GLN A 194 30.76 -36.52 65.85
C GLN A 194 32.15 -37.10 66.15
N LEU A 195 33.21 -36.56 65.56
CA LEU A 195 34.59 -36.95 65.85
C LEU A 195 34.99 -36.60 67.29
N ALA A 196 34.58 -35.43 67.80
CA ALA A 196 34.78 -35.06 69.20
C ALA A 196 34.05 -36.01 70.16
N ALA A 197 32.79 -36.36 69.86
CA ALA A 197 32.01 -37.31 70.65
C ALA A 197 32.61 -38.72 70.65
N ARG A 198 33.22 -39.17 69.54
CA ARG A 198 33.92 -40.47 69.47
C ARG A 198 35.22 -40.49 70.28
N ARG A 199 35.96 -39.39 70.37
CA ARG A 199 37.15 -39.27 71.25
C ARG A 199 36.81 -39.29 72.74
N MET A 200 35.61 -38.83 73.12
CA MET A 200 35.13 -38.86 74.50
C MET A 200 34.48 -40.18 74.92
N ARG A 201 34.29 -41.16 74.01
CA ARG A 201 33.95 -42.53 74.43
C ARG A 201 35.21 -43.16 75.02
N PRO A 202 35.28 -43.39 76.35
CA PRO A 202 36.45 -44.04 76.94
C PRO A 202 36.61 -45.44 76.35
N ARG A 203 37.87 -45.85 76.13
CA ARG A 203 38.25 -47.25 75.87
C ARG A 203 37.85 -48.10 77.07
N ALA A 204 36.58 -48.44 77.18
CA ALA A 204 36.03 -49.33 78.19
C ALA A 204 35.62 -50.64 77.52
N ALA A 205 36.54 -51.27 76.76
CA ALA A 205 36.35 -52.62 76.21
C ALA A 205 37.65 -53.27 75.69
N GLU A 206 38.83 -52.91 76.23
CA GLU A 206 40.08 -53.64 75.92
C GLU A 206 40.69 -54.36 77.14
N GLU A 207 40.06 -54.28 78.32
CA GLU A 207 40.39 -55.12 79.47
C GLU A 207 39.16 -55.94 79.87
N ARG A 208 38.98 -57.09 79.23
CA ARG A 208 38.36 -58.32 79.77
C ARG A 208 38.15 -59.33 78.64
N ALA A 209 39.19 -60.10 78.35
CA ALA A 209 39.19 -61.55 78.15
C ALA A 209 40.55 -61.97 77.57
#